data_AF-A0A933VKW2-F1
#
_entry.id   AF-A0A933VKW2-F1
#
_cell.length_a   1.000
_cell.length_b   1.000
_cell.length_c   1.000
_cell.angle_alpha   90.00
_cell.angle_beta   90.00
_cell.angle_gamma   90.00
#
_symmetry.space_group_name_H-M   'P 1'
#
loop_
_entity.id
_entity.type
_entity.pdbx_description
1 polymer ?
#
loop_
_entity_poly.entity_id
_entity_poly.type
_entity_poly.pdbx_seq_one_letter_code
_entity_poly.pdbx_strand_id
1 'polypeptide(L)'
;MTTSDASPTSAFADEQLMIDHVNTNHDDSLLLLARVLGDRRTATAARVVGVDGEGFDLVVTVDGAQHAARVAFAEAAADLAQVSTQARALVQRARALSGEEGETSIERDISRMRSIRTFITSVSAVEDVHPHLRKITFAGGDLATFEPLGPDTFLYVLLPPSGRTELPFDQSFSWDEWQQTPEDERATGAYYTLRAWRPDVAELDMLFVLHDPSGPASEWAARAQPGDPVGLWGPREAFEPPADTNELVLVADDTGLPAVAAIVEWAPTYWRVHVVAEVDSPAEQQPIPHRDGVKVQWVHRNGRAAGVDATPMLDALRSIALTNDRVYVWGAGESRAMTAVRTYARRELGLPRERVSLVAYWRHATSTLDDDLD
;
A
#
# COMPACT_ATOMS: atom_id res chain seq x y z
N MET A 1 -33.96 -26.48 31.63
CA MET A 1 -33.63 -26.67 30.20
C MET A 1 -33.74 -25.33 29.52
N THR A 2 -32.63 -24.62 29.45
CA THR A 2 -32.41 -23.46 28.59
C THR A 2 -30.91 -23.49 28.28
N THR A 3 -30.56 -24.29 27.28
CA THR A 3 -29.23 -24.28 26.69
C THR A 3 -29.05 -22.95 25.98
N SER A 4 -28.15 -22.15 26.53
CA SER A 4 -27.63 -20.92 25.94
C SER A 4 -27.01 -21.27 24.58
N ASP A 5 -27.60 -20.74 23.52
CA ASP A 5 -27.05 -20.74 22.17
C ASP A 5 -26.00 -19.63 22.12
N ALA A 6 -24.75 -20.00 22.39
CA ALA A 6 -23.60 -19.13 22.18
C ALA A 6 -23.09 -19.41 20.76
N SER A 7 -23.39 -18.50 19.83
CA SER A 7 -22.71 -18.47 18.53
C SER A 7 -21.19 -18.37 18.78
N PRO A 8 -20.36 -19.20 18.12
CA PRO A 8 -18.93 -19.14 18.32
C PRO A 8 -18.41 -17.79 17.82
N THR A 9 -17.90 -16.98 18.73
CA THR A 9 -17.15 -15.77 18.44
C THR A 9 -15.95 -16.17 17.58
N SER A 10 -15.86 -15.62 16.36
CA SER A 10 -14.73 -15.85 15.44
C SER A 10 -13.40 -15.52 16.14
N ALA A 11 -12.41 -16.41 16.00
CA ALA A 11 -11.08 -16.26 16.60
C ALA A 11 -10.23 -15.18 15.90
N PHE A 12 -10.72 -14.61 14.80
CA PHE A 12 -10.03 -13.63 13.98
C PHE A 12 -10.85 -12.34 13.96
N ALA A 13 -10.37 -11.28 14.62
CA ALA A 13 -11.12 -10.03 14.77
C ALA A 13 -11.51 -9.38 13.42
N ASP A 14 -10.81 -9.73 12.33
CA ASP A 14 -10.93 -9.11 11.00
C ASP A 14 -11.22 -10.10 9.85
N GLU A 15 -11.86 -11.23 10.17
CA GLU A 15 -12.28 -12.25 9.19
C GLU A 15 -13.00 -11.65 7.96
N GLN A 16 -13.95 -10.73 8.19
CA GLN A 16 -14.75 -10.15 7.11
C GLN A 16 -13.91 -9.31 6.13
N LEU A 17 -12.91 -8.58 6.62
CA LEU A 17 -12.03 -7.77 5.77
C LEU A 17 -11.17 -8.65 4.86
N MET A 18 -10.63 -9.74 5.40
CA MET A 18 -9.87 -10.71 4.63
C MET A 18 -10.75 -11.37 3.55
N ILE A 19 -11.98 -11.77 3.90
CA ILE A 19 -12.96 -12.33 2.96
C ILE A 19 -13.24 -11.33 1.84
N ASP A 20 -13.51 -10.06 2.18
CA ASP A 20 -13.81 -9.01 1.22
C ASP A 20 -12.61 -8.73 0.30
N HIS A 21 -11.40 -8.69 0.84
CA HIS A 21 -10.16 -8.52 0.07
C HIS A 21 -9.98 -9.65 -0.94
N VAL A 22 -10.01 -10.91 -0.48
CA VAL A 22 -9.76 -12.07 -1.33
C VAL A 22 -10.82 -12.20 -2.42
N ASN A 23 -12.10 -11.97 -2.08
CA ASN A 23 -13.17 -11.97 -3.08
C ASN A 23 -13.08 -10.82 -4.09
N THR A 24 -12.51 -9.68 -3.72
CA THR A 24 -12.40 -8.51 -4.59
C THR A 24 -11.22 -8.58 -5.54
N ASN A 25 -10.13 -9.24 -5.12
CA ASN A 25 -8.86 -9.21 -5.84
C ASN A 25 -8.41 -10.56 -6.40
N HIS A 26 -8.97 -11.69 -5.91
CA HIS A 26 -8.43 -13.03 -6.16
C HIS A 26 -9.47 -14.07 -6.61
N ASP A 27 -10.47 -13.65 -7.39
CA ASP A 27 -11.50 -14.56 -7.90
C ASP A 27 -10.95 -15.71 -8.75
N ASP A 28 -9.91 -15.47 -9.55
CA ASP A 28 -9.21 -16.48 -10.35
C ASP A 28 -8.48 -17.52 -9.49
N SER A 29 -7.83 -17.11 -8.41
CA SER A 29 -7.22 -18.02 -7.43
C SER A 29 -8.26 -18.84 -6.70
N LEU A 30 -9.37 -18.24 -6.25
CA LEU A 30 -10.47 -18.96 -5.61
C LEU A 30 -11.10 -19.99 -6.55
N LEU A 31 -11.23 -19.64 -7.84
CA LEU A 31 -11.74 -20.55 -8.85
C LEU A 31 -10.82 -21.76 -9.04
N LEU A 32 -9.50 -21.55 -9.08
CA LEU A 32 -8.51 -22.63 -9.12
C LEU A 32 -8.64 -23.55 -7.89
N LEU A 33 -8.71 -22.98 -6.68
CA LEU A 33 -8.89 -23.74 -5.45
C LEU A 33 -10.17 -24.59 -5.47
N ALA A 34 -11.29 -23.99 -5.88
CA ALA A 34 -12.57 -24.68 -5.97
C ALA A 34 -12.54 -25.84 -6.99
N ARG A 35 -11.94 -25.63 -8.16
CA ARG A 35 -11.84 -26.65 -9.22
C ARG A 35 -10.98 -27.83 -8.82
N VAL A 36 -9.85 -27.56 -8.18
CA VAL A 36 -8.81 -28.57 -7.93
C VAL A 36 -8.93 -29.19 -6.54
N LEU A 37 -9.02 -28.37 -5.49
CA LEU A 37 -9.04 -28.84 -4.11
C LEU A 37 -10.46 -28.99 -3.55
N GLY A 38 -11.42 -28.22 -4.07
CA GLY A 38 -12.84 -28.36 -3.74
C GLY A 38 -13.59 -29.43 -4.54
N ASP A 39 -12.91 -30.14 -5.44
CA ASP A 39 -13.46 -31.15 -6.37
C ASP A 39 -14.68 -30.64 -7.18
N ARG A 40 -14.65 -29.37 -7.58
CA ARG A 40 -15.67 -28.73 -8.44
C ARG A 40 -15.10 -28.39 -9.82
N ARG A 41 -14.63 -29.39 -10.56
CA ARG A 41 -13.86 -29.23 -11.82
C ARG A 41 -14.52 -28.32 -12.87
N THR A 42 -15.85 -28.28 -12.93
CA THR A 42 -16.62 -27.45 -13.89
C THR A 42 -17.07 -26.10 -13.31
N ALA A 43 -16.52 -25.70 -12.16
CA ALA A 43 -16.85 -24.42 -11.54
C ALA A 43 -16.54 -23.24 -12.47
N THR A 44 -17.39 -22.22 -12.42
CA THR A 44 -17.29 -20.99 -13.22
C THR A 44 -17.05 -19.75 -12.35
N ALA A 45 -17.34 -19.84 -11.06
CA ALA A 45 -17.03 -18.81 -10.07
C ALA A 45 -16.88 -19.44 -8.69
N ALA A 46 -16.08 -18.82 -7.82
CA ALA A 46 -15.97 -19.18 -6.42
C ALA A 46 -15.82 -17.91 -5.57
N ARG A 47 -16.34 -17.93 -4.35
CA ARG A 47 -16.15 -16.88 -3.36
C ARG A 47 -15.91 -17.51 -1.98
N VAL A 48 -15.07 -16.89 -1.18
CA VAL A 48 -14.94 -17.21 0.25
C VAL A 48 -16.14 -16.63 0.98
N VAL A 49 -16.73 -17.42 1.87
CA VAL A 49 -17.82 -16.99 2.76
C VAL A 49 -17.50 -17.17 4.24
N GLY A 50 -16.39 -17.84 4.55
CA GLY A 50 -15.88 -18.02 5.90
C GLY A 50 -14.41 -18.43 5.86
N VAL A 51 -13.67 -18.07 6.90
CA VAL A 51 -12.31 -18.55 7.14
C VAL A 51 -12.16 -18.88 8.61
N ASP A 52 -11.51 -20.02 8.88
CA ASP A 52 -11.07 -20.35 10.21
C ASP A 52 -9.61 -20.83 10.19
N GLY A 53 -9.11 -21.25 11.35
CA GLY A 53 -7.74 -21.77 11.48
C GLY A 53 -7.50 -23.07 10.71
N GLU A 54 -8.51 -23.72 10.14
CA GLU A 54 -8.38 -24.98 9.42
C GLU A 54 -8.62 -24.85 7.91
N GLY A 55 -9.21 -23.77 7.43
CA GLY A 55 -9.40 -23.58 5.99
C GLY A 55 -10.37 -22.49 5.56
N PHE A 56 -10.68 -22.52 4.26
CA PHE A 56 -11.66 -21.64 3.63
C PHE A 56 -12.98 -22.37 3.33
N ASP A 57 -14.08 -21.74 3.73
CA ASP A 57 -15.42 -22.11 3.27
C ASP A 57 -15.78 -21.30 2.02
N LEU A 58 -16.10 -22.02 0.95
CA LEU A 58 -16.38 -21.47 -0.37
C LEU A 58 -17.83 -21.68 -0.78
N VAL A 59 -18.39 -20.68 -1.45
CA VAL A 59 -19.56 -20.84 -2.31
C VAL A 59 -19.09 -20.88 -3.76
N VAL A 60 -19.37 -21.98 -4.44
CA VAL A 60 -18.90 -22.29 -5.78
C VAL A 60 -20.07 -22.38 -6.76
N THR A 61 -19.94 -21.77 -7.93
CA THR A 61 -20.95 -21.80 -8.98
C THR A 61 -20.64 -22.90 -10.00
N VAL A 62 -21.52 -23.88 -10.15
CA VAL A 62 -21.43 -24.97 -11.15
C VAL A 62 -22.75 -25.03 -11.90
N ASP A 63 -22.72 -24.94 -13.23
CA ASP A 63 -23.91 -24.97 -14.09
C ASP A 63 -25.02 -23.97 -13.67
N GLY A 64 -24.61 -22.81 -13.14
CA GLY A 64 -25.51 -21.76 -12.64
C GLY A 64 -26.06 -21.99 -11.22
N ALA A 65 -25.81 -23.14 -10.60
CA ALA A 65 -26.19 -23.45 -9.23
C ALA A 65 -25.05 -23.16 -8.22
N GLN A 66 -25.41 -22.76 -7.00
CA GLN A 66 -24.45 -22.52 -5.91
C GLN A 66 -24.25 -23.80 -5.07
N HIS A 67 -23.00 -24.13 -4.78
CA HIS A 67 -22.62 -25.29 -3.98
C HIS A 67 -21.62 -24.88 -2.89
N ALA A 68 -21.80 -25.40 -1.68
CA ALA A 68 -20.77 -25.28 -0.64
C ALA A 68 -19.57 -26.19 -0.98
N ALA A 69 -18.38 -25.70 -0.70
CA ALA A 69 -17.13 -26.45 -0.71
C ALA A 69 -16.24 -25.93 0.43
N ARG A 70 -15.36 -26.79 0.94
CA ARG A 70 -14.35 -26.40 1.93
C ARG A 70 -12.98 -26.82 1.44
N VAL A 71 -12.01 -25.91 1.54
CA VAL A 71 -10.61 -26.17 1.19
C VAL A 71 -9.80 -26.07 2.47
N ALA A 72 -9.29 -27.21 2.94
CA ALA A 72 -8.56 -27.31 4.19
C ALA A 72 -7.08 -26.90 4.02
N PHE A 73 -6.57 -26.15 4.99
CA PHE A 73 -5.15 -25.87 5.15
C PHE A 73 -4.35 -27.15 5.43
N ALA A 74 -3.05 -27.12 5.13
CA ALA A 74 -2.18 -28.25 5.43
C ALA A 74 -1.90 -28.33 6.94
N GLU A 75 -1.82 -27.17 7.59
CA GLU A 75 -1.60 -27.01 9.03
C GLU A 75 -2.58 -25.97 9.58
N ALA A 76 -2.90 -26.09 10.87
CA ALA A 76 -3.78 -25.13 11.52
C ALA A 76 -3.10 -23.76 11.66
N ALA A 77 -3.81 -22.70 11.28
CA ALA A 77 -3.41 -21.32 11.44
C ALA A 77 -3.99 -20.75 12.74
N ALA A 78 -3.12 -20.16 13.57
CA ALA A 78 -3.48 -19.51 14.83
C ALA A 78 -3.77 -18.01 14.67
N ASP A 79 -3.30 -17.40 13.58
CA ASP A 79 -3.40 -15.96 13.30
C ASP A 79 -3.50 -15.70 11.78
N LEU A 80 -3.73 -14.44 11.41
CA LEU A 80 -3.93 -14.01 10.02
C LEU A 80 -2.67 -14.17 9.14
N ALA A 81 -1.48 -14.02 9.72
CA ALA A 81 -0.23 -14.20 8.99
C ALA A 81 -0.06 -15.67 8.57
N GLN A 82 -0.41 -16.59 9.46
CA GLN A 82 -0.45 -18.02 9.17
C GLN A 82 -1.55 -18.37 8.17
N VAL A 83 -2.75 -17.76 8.27
CA VAL A 83 -3.82 -17.94 7.25
C VAL A 83 -3.32 -17.52 5.86
N SER A 84 -2.67 -16.36 5.75
CA SER A 84 -2.11 -15.87 4.49
C SER A 84 -1.04 -16.81 3.93
N THR A 85 -0.18 -17.34 4.80
CA THR A 85 0.81 -18.35 4.44
C THR A 85 0.15 -19.63 3.91
N GLN A 86 -0.87 -20.14 4.61
CA GLN A 86 -1.62 -21.32 4.19
C GLN A 86 -2.37 -21.08 2.87
N ALA A 87 -2.93 -19.89 2.66
CA ALA A 87 -3.61 -19.52 1.42
C ALA A 87 -2.67 -19.59 0.21
N ARG A 88 -1.45 -19.04 0.33
CA ARG A 88 -0.42 -19.13 -0.73
C ARG A 88 -0.03 -20.58 -1.00
N ALA A 89 0.14 -21.38 0.05
CA ALA A 89 0.44 -22.81 -0.07
C ALA A 89 -0.68 -23.60 -0.76
N LEU A 90 -1.95 -23.28 -0.48
CA LEU A 90 -3.10 -23.87 -1.17
C LEU A 90 -3.09 -23.59 -2.67
N VAL A 91 -2.81 -22.35 -3.06
CA VAL A 91 -2.75 -21.95 -4.49
C VAL A 91 -1.62 -22.69 -5.19
N GLN A 92 -0.43 -22.74 -4.59
CA GLN A 92 0.71 -23.48 -5.14
C GLN A 92 0.40 -24.98 -5.30
N ARG A 93 -0.24 -25.59 -4.29
CA ARG A 93 -0.69 -26.99 -4.35
C ARG A 93 -1.74 -27.22 -5.43
N ALA A 94 -2.73 -26.34 -5.54
CA ALA A 94 -3.77 -26.42 -6.56
C ALA A 94 -3.16 -26.28 -7.96
N ARG A 95 -2.22 -25.35 -8.16
CA ARG A 95 -1.48 -25.21 -9.42
C ARG A 95 -0.77 -26.51 -9.80
N ALA A 96 0.02 -27.07 -8.90
CA ALA A 96 0.77 -28.31 -9.13
C ALA A 96 -0.14 -29.49 -9.50
N LEU A 97 -1.37 -29.52 -8.99
CA LEU A 97 -2.36 -30.57 -9.28
C LEU A 97 -3.23 -30.28 -10.51
N SER A 98 -3.35 -29.01 -10.93
CA SER A 98 -4.24 -28.59 -12.02
C SER A 98 -3.76 -29.05 -13.40
N GLY A 99 -2.43 -28.98 -13.63
CA GLY A 99 -1.85 -29.08 -14.97
C GLY A 99 -2.22 -27.93 -15.92
N GLU A 100 -2.88 -26.86 -15.41
CA GLU A 100 -3.25 -25.68 -16.18
C GLU A 100 -2.07 -24.70 -16.30
N GLU A 101 -1.90 -24.10 -17.48
CA GLU A 101 -0.89 -23.05 -17.73
C GLU A 101 -1.37 -21.68 -17.20
N GLY A 102 -0.42 -20.77 -17.00
CA GLY A 102 -0.66 -19.41 -16.50
C GLY A 102 -0.56 -19.27 -14.98
N GLU A 103 -0.62 -18.03 -14.51
CA GLU A 103 -0.63 -17.68 -13.09
C GLU A 103 -2.01 -17.12 -12.73
N THR A 104 -2.50 -17.41 -11.52
CA THR A 104 -3.62 -16.70 -10.89
C THR A 104 -3.12 -15.41 -10.24
N SER A 105 -4.03 -14.55 -9.76
CA SER A 105 -3.67 -13.29 -9.09
C SER A 105 -2.76 -13.49 -7.89
N ILE A 106 -3.04 -14.44 -6.99
CA ILE A 106 -2.16 -14.73 -5.85
C ILE A 106 -0.77 -15.21 -6.32
N GLU A 107 -0.68 -16.01 -7.38
CA GLU A 107 0.61 -16.42 -7.94
C GLU A 107 1.39 -15.24 -8.53
N ARG A 108 0.71 -14.34 -9.25
CA ARG A 108 1.31 -13.11 -9.77
C ARG A 108 1.82 -12.23 -8.63
N ASP A 109 1.08 -12.11 -7.54
CA ASP A 109 1.49 -11.31 -6.38
C ASP A 109 2.70 -11.91 -5.67
N ILE A 110 2.75 -13.24 -5.50
CA ILE A 110 3.93 -13.95 -4.98
C ILE A 110 5.13 -13.73 -5.89
N SER A 111 4.99 -13.93 -7.20
CA SER A 111 6.04 -13.74 -8.19
C SER A 111 6.56 -12.30 -8.18
N ARG A 112 5.65 -11.31 -8.12
CA ARG A 112 5.97 -9.89 -7.99
C ARG A 112 6.76 -9.62 -6.71
N MET A 113 6.29 -10.09 -5.56
CA MET A 113 6.95 -9.86 -4.28
C MET A 113 8.35 -10.47 -4.21
N ARG A 114 8.54 -11.67 -4.76
CA ARG A 114 9.85 -12.34 -4.86
C ARG A 114 10.83 -11.63 -5.80
N SER A 115 10.33 -10.81 -6.72
CA SER A 115 11.15 -10.03 -7.64
C SER A 115 11.62 -8.69 -7.08
N ILE A 116 11.05 -8.26 -5.94
CA ILE A 116 11.43 -7.00 -5.30
C ILE A 116 12.82 -7.15 -4.70
N ARG A 117 13.69 -6.19 -4.99
CA ARG A 117 15.07 -6.18 -4.53
C ARG A 117 15.21 -5.35 -3.26
N THR A 118 16.21 -5.69 -2.46
CA THR A 118 16.70 -4.81 -1.40
C THR A 118 18.00 -4.17 -1.84
N PHE A 119 18.08 -2.84 -1.74
CA PHE A 119 19.29 -2.08 -1.98
C PHE A 119 19.90 -1.69 -0.63
N ILE A 120 21.08 -2.21 -0.32
CA ILE A 120 21.84 -1.80 0.86
C ILE A 120 22.60 -0.52 0.52
N THR A 121 22.35 0.53 1.30
CA THR A 121 22.92 1.86 1.08
C THR A 121 23.10 2.59 2.41
N SER A 122 23.48 3.87 2.36
CA SER A 122 23.70 4.69 3.54
C SER A 122 23.22 6.12 3.32
N VAL A 123 22.88 6.80 4.41
CA VAL A 123 22.63 8.24 4.40
C VAL A 123 23.90 8.97 3.96
N SER A 124 23.81 9.88 2.99
CA SER A 124 24.92 10.74 2.57
C SER A 124 24.71 12.20 2.97
N ALA A 125 23.46 12.66 3.06
CA ALA A 125 23.13 13.99 3.52
C ALA A 125 21.75 14.06 4.19
N VAL A 126 21.58 15.06 5.05
CA VAL A 126 20.34 15.35 5.77
C VAL A 126 20.09 16.85 5.74
N GLU A 127 18.87 17.26 5.42
CA GLU A 127 18.45 18.66 5.35
C GLU A 127 17.06 18.83 6.00
N ASP A 128 16.94 19.77 6.94
CA ASP A 128 15.64 20.19 7.46
C ASP A 128 14.95 21.11 6.44
N VAL A 129 13.87 20.64 5.82
CA VAL A 129 13.12 21.39 4.80
C VAL A 129 12.19 22.39 5.46
N HIS A 130 11.47 21.94 6.48
CA HIS A 130 10.67 22.76 7.40
C HIS A 130 10.55 22.03 8.75
N PRO A 131 9.96 22.61 9.80
CA PRO A 131 10.04 22.08 11.17
C PRO A 131 9.62 20.61 11.37
N HIS A 132 8.75 20.09 10.50
CA HIS A 132 8.20 18.73 10.57
C HIS A 132 8.53 17.91 9.31
N LEU A 133 9.52 18.32 8.52
CA LEU A 133 9.89 17.62 7.30
C LEU A 133 11.39 17.66 7.08
N ARG A 134 11.97 16.49 6.93
CA ARG A 134 13.39 16.31 6.70
C ARG A 134 13.62 15.59 5.38
N LYS A 135 14.51 16.12 4.56
CA LYS A 135 15.03 15.43 3.39
C LYS A 135 16.23 14.60 3.80
N ILE A 136 16.20 13.32 3.46
CA ILE A 136 17.34 12.41 3.64
C ILE A 136 17.76 11.95 2.25
N THR A 137 19.06 12.12 1.97
CA THR A 137 19.69 11.70 0.73
C THR A 137 20.47 10.42 1.01
N PHE A 138 20.27 9.42 0.16
CA PHE A 138 20.94 8.12 0.23
C PHE A 138 21.89 7.96 -0.94
N ALA A 139 23.07 7.38 -0.69
CA ALA A 139 24.10 7.18 -1.71
C ALA A 139 24.97 5.95 -1.40
N GLY A 140 25.60 5.43 -2.45
CA GLY A 140 26.55 4.31 -2.35
C GLY A 140 25.86 2.95 -2.19
N GLY A 141 26.69 1.91 -2.05
CA GLY A 141 26.23 0.52 -2.00
C GLY A 141 25.53 0.10 -3.29
N ASP A 142 24.36 -0.52 -3.16
CA ASP A 142 23.64 -1.15 -4.28
C ASP A 142 22.90 -0.15 -5.19
N LEU A 143 22.87 1.14 -4.82
CA LEU A 143 22.20 2.19 -5.60
C LEU A 143 22.78 2.37 -7.00
N ALA A 144 24.00 1.90 -7.26
CA ALA A 144 24.58 1.88 -8.61
C ALA A 144 23.74 1.05 -9.63
N THR A 145 22.84 0.19 -9.16
CA THR A 145 21.95 -0.64 -10.00
C THR A 145 20.47 -0.31 -9.80
N PHE A 146 20.16 0.79 -9.11
CA PHE A 146 18.79 1.22 -8.85
C PHE A 146 18.21 1.93 -10.08
N GLU A 147 16.97 1.56 -10.42
CA GLU A 147 16.19 2.19 -11.48
C GLU A 147 14.77 2.43 -10.93
N PRO A 148 14.25 3.67 -10.95
CA PRO A 148 12.85 3.95 -10.61
C PRO A 148 11.86 3.30 -11.59
N LEU A 149 10.63 3.01 -11.13
CA LEU A 149 9.57 2.47 -12.00
C LEU A 149 8.76 3.58 -12.69
N GLY A 150 8.41 4.60 -11.92
CA GLY A 150 7.54 5.69 -12.36
C GLY A 150 7.55 6.89 -11.42
N PRO A 151 6.66 7.87 -11.63
CA PRO A 151 6.72 9.15 -10.93
C PRO A 151 6.37 9.06 -9.44
N ASP A 152 5.56 8.07 -9.03
CA ASP A 152 5.24 7.85 -7.61
C ASP A 152 6.05 6.70 -7.01
N THR A 153 7.23 6.40 -7.57
CA THR A 153 8.11 5.33 -7.08
C THR A 153 8.28 5.43 -5.57
N PHE A 154 8.09 4.33 -4.86
CA PHE A 154 8.28 4.25 -3.41
C PHE A 154 9.02 2.98 -3.01
N LEU A 155 9.69 3.03 -1.87
CA LEU A 155 10.45 1.92 -1.28
C LEU A 155 10.12 1.80 0.19
N TYR A 156 10.15 0.58 0.72
CA TYR A 156 10.15 0.36 2.15
C TYR A 156 11.55 0.62 2.69
N VAL A 157 11.67 1.63 3.55
CA VAL A 157 12.92 1.99 4.22
C VAL A 157 13.08 1.04 5.41
N LEU A 158 13.94 0.03 5.25
CA LEU A 158 14.32 -0.92 6.29
C LEU A 158 15.46 -0.37 7.13
N LEU A 159 15.20 -0.24 8.42
CA LEU A 159 16.06 0.35 9.42
C LEU A 159 16.59 -0.72 10.39
N PRO A 160 17.73 -0.48 11.06
CA PRO A 160 18.17 -1.31 12.17
C PRO A 160 17.07 -1.46 13.23
N PRO A 161 17.05 -2.59 13.97
CA PRO A 161 16.19 -2.75 15.14
C PRO A 161 16.41 -1.61 16.13
N SER A 162 15.38 -1.30 16.93
CA SER A 162 15.46 -0.20 17.89
C SER A 162 16.66 -0.37 18.84
N GLY A 163 17.47 0.68 18.97
CA GLY A 163 18.69 0.67 19.78
C GLY A 163 19.92 -0.02 19.14
N ARG A 164 19.81 -0.49 17.90
CA ARG A 164 20.92 -1.03 17.11
C ARG A 164 21.33 -0.07 15.99
N THR A 165 22.53 -0.24 15.46
CA THR A 165 23.09 0.56 14.36
C THR A 165 23.37 -0.28 13.11
N GLU A 166 23.28 -1.60 13.20
CA GLU A 166 23.60 -2.53 12.11
C GLU A 166 22.31 -3.12 11.52
N LEU A 167 22.30 -3.36 10.21
CA LEU A 167 21.18 -4.04 9.54
C LEU A 167 21.31 -5.56 9.76
N PRO A 168 20.24 -6.25 10.20
CA PRO A 168 20.26 -7.70 10.41
C PRO A 168 20.04 -8.50 9.13
N PHE A 169 20.05 -7.86 7.96
CA PHE A 169 19.74 -8.44 6.65
C PHE A 169 20.66 -7.85 5.57
N ASP A 170 20.69 -8.51 4.41
CA ASP A 170 21.38 -8.06 3.20
C ASP A 170 20.41 -7.91 2.02
N GLN A 171 20.91 -7.99 0.78
CA GLN A 171 20.08 -7.89 -0.43
C GLN A 171 19.00 -8.98 -0.54
N SER A 172 19.11 -10.07 0.24
CA SER A 172 18.19 -11.20 0.25
C SER A 172 17.03 -11.08 1.24
N PHE A 173 16.84 -9.91 1.87
CA PHE A 173 15.74 -9.66 2.81
C PHE A 173 14.40 -10.24 2.33
N SER A 174 13.78 -11.02 3.21
CA SER A 174 12.49 -11.66 2.99
C SER A 174 11.54 -11.34 4.14
N TRP A 175 10.29 -11.02 3.80
CA TRP A 175 9.24 -10.84 4.79
C TRP A 175 8.93 -12.13 5.55
N ASP A 176 9.09 -13.30 4.90
CA ASP A 176 8.89 -14.59 5.56
C ASP A 176 9.93 -14.83 6.66
N GLU A 177 11.19 -14.45 6.44
CA GLU A 177 12.26 -14.53 7.44
C GLU A 177 12.07 -13.47 8.53
N TRP A 178 11.67 -12.26 8.14
CA TRP A 178 11.36 -11.18 9.07
C TRP A 178 10.25 -11.58 10.06
N GLN A 179 9.18 -12.24 9.59
CA GLN A 179 8.09 -12.74 10.45
C GLN A 179 8.55 -13.81 11.43
N GLN A 180 9.63 -14.54 11.14
CA GLN A 180 10.19 -15.57 12.02
C GLN A 180 11.26 -15.02 12.98
N THR A 181 11.76 -13.81 12.71
CA THR A 181 12.76 -13.14 13.56
C THR A 181 12.11 -12.67 14.87
N PRO A 182 12.77 -12.74 16.03
CA PRO A 182 12.27 -12.15 17.27
C PRO A 182 11.99 -10.65 17.15
N GLU A 183 10.96 -10.14 17.82
CA GLU A 183 10.49 -8.76 17.67
C GLU A 183 11.60 -7.71 17.94
N ASP A 184 12.46 -7.95 18.93
CA ASP A 184 13.57 -7.07 19.30
C ASP A 184 14.78 -7.15 18.34
N GLU A 185 14.78 -8.12 17.44
CA GLU A 185 15.78 -8.33 16.38
C GLU A 185 15.27 -7.94 14.99
N ARG A 186 13.95 -7.67 14.85
CA ARG A 186 13.34 -7.30 13.57
C ARG A 186 13.78 -5.92 13.11
N ALA A 187 14.06 -5.82 11.82
CA ALA A 187 14.15 -4.54 11.13
C ALA A 187 12.83 -3.78 11.29
N THR A 188 12.90 -2.47 11.50
CA THR A 188 11.72 -1.59 11.49
C THR A 188 11.72 -0.74 10.22
N GLY A 189 10.62 -0.08 9.91
CA GLY A 189 10.59 0.76 8.71
C GLY A 189 9.22 1.28 8.36
N ALA A 190 9.16 1.95 7.23
CA ALA A 190 7.92 2.37 6.59
C ALA A 190 8.17 2.62 5.10
N TYR A 191 7.10 2.73 4.32
CA TYR A 191 7.19 3.16 2.93
C TYR A 191 7.46 4.66 2.82
N TYR A 192 8.38 5.02 1.93
CA TYR A 192 8.67 6.41 1.56
C TYR A 192 8.75 6.55 0.05
N THR A 193 8.23 7.68 -0.44
CA THR A 193 8.33 8.05 -1.85
C THR A 193 9.75 8.49 -2.21
N LEU A 194 10.25 7.99 -3.33
CA LEU A 194 11.39 8.54 -4.05
C LEU A 194 11.04 9.95 -4.54
N ARG A 195 11.57 10.99 -3.89
CA ARG A 195 11.33 12.38 -4.29
C ARG A 195 12.18 12.79 -5.48
N ALA A 196 13.43 12.36 -5.52
CA ALA A 196 14.37 12.67 -6.62
C ALA A 196 15.39 11.55 -6.79
N TRP A 197 15.74 11.25 -8.04
CA TRP A 197 16.79 10.30 -8.42
C TRP A 197 17.84 11.00 -9.29
N ARG A 198 19.12 10.87 -8.91
CA ARG A 198 20.28 11.40 -9.63
C ARG A 198 21.18 10.24 -10.08
N PRO A 199 20.95 9.66 -11.27
CA PRO A 199 21.65 8.46 -11.71
C PRO A 199 23.16 8.64 -11.85
N ASP A 200 23.62 9.83 -12.26
CA ASP A 200 25.05 10.12 -12.51
C ASP A 200 25.93 9.97 -11.26
N VAL A 201 25.33 10.13 -10.08
CA VAL A 201 26.00 10.01 -8.77
C VAL A 201 25.39 8.92 -7.89
N ALA A 202 24.42 8.17 -8.43
CA ALA A 202 23.65 7.14 -7.72
C ALA A 202 23.08 7.61 -6.37
N GLU A 203 22.43 8.78 -6.37
CA GLU A 203 21.80 9.35 -5.18
C GLU A 203 20.28 9.46 -5.32
N LEU A 204 19.58 9.16 -4.23
CA LEU A 204 18.15 9.41 -4.15
C LEU A 204 17.77 10.21 -2.92
N ASP A 205 16.74 11.05 -3.05
CA ASP A 205 16.16 11.80 -1.95
C ASP A 205 14.80 11.22 -1.56
N MET A 206 14.53 11.19 -0.26
CA MET A 206 13.21 10.93 0.31
C MET A 206 12.88 12.02 1.34
N LEU A 207 11.59 12.32 1.50
CA LEU A 207 11.10 13.29 2.47
C LEU A 207 10.40 12.56 3.62
N PHE A 208 10.86 12.81 4.84
CA PHE A 208 10.40 12.18 6.07
C PHE A 208 9.60 13.20 6.89
N VAL A 209 8.29 12.95 7.04
CA VAL A 209 7.44 13.71 7.95
C VAL A 209 7.81 13.34 9.38
N LEU A 210 8.13 14.35 10.19
CA LEU A 210 8.40 14.19 11.61
C LEU A 210 7.11 14.45 12.38
N HIS A 211 6.61 13.46 13.11
CA HIS A 211 5.33 13.53 13.79
C HIS A 211 5.40 13.06 15.23
N ASP A 212 4.43 13.51 16.03
CA ASP A 212 4.19 13.07 17.41
C ASP A 212 2.77 12.50 17.54
N PRO A 213 2.58 11.34 18.23
CA PRO A 213 3.63 10.47 18.74
C PRO A 213 4.46 9.87 17.60
N SER A 214 5.78 9.83 17.78
CA SER A 214 6.71 9.34 16.76
C SER A 214 6.65 7.82 16.63
N GLY A 215 6.61 7.32 15.40
CA GLY A 215 6.89 5.91 15.09
C GLY A 215 8.40 5.67 14.89
N PRO A 216 8.86 4.40 14.83
CA PRO A 216 10.29 4.08 14.72
C PRO A 216 11.00 4.76 13.54
N ALA A 217 10.35 4.84 12.38
CA ALA A 217 10.91 5.49 11.19
C ALA A 217 11.04 7.02 11.35
N SER A 218 10.04 7.67 11.97
CA SER A 218 10.10 9.12 12.29
C SER A 218 11.17 9.41 13.34
N GLU A 219 11.30 8.56 14.37
CA GLU A 219 12.36 8.68 15.37
C GLU A 219 13.77 8.52 14.79
N TRP A 220 13.93 7.54 13.89
CA TRP A 220 15.19 7.35 13.18
C TRP A 220 15.49 8.57 12.30
N ALA A 221 14.52 9.06 11.50
CA ALA A 221 14.70 10.21 10.63
C ALA A 221 15.09 11.47 11.41
N ALA A 222 14.53 11.66 12.61
CA ALA A 222 14.86 12.77 13.51
C ALA A 222 16.33 12.73 14.01
N ARG A 223 16.99 11.57 13.97
CA ARG A 223 18.37 11.37 14.43
C ARG A 223 19.35 10.98 13.31
N ALA A 224 18.86 10.79 12.09
CA ALA A 224 19.65 10.33 10.95
C ALA A 224 20.85 11.25 10.69
N GLN A 225 21.98 10.65 10.35
CA GLN A 225 23.23 11.33 10.04
C GLN A 225 23.97 10.62 8.88
N PRO A 226 24.84 11.33 8.14
CA PRO A 226 25.66 10.70 7.12
C PRO A 226 26.44 9.50 7.64
N GLY A 227 26.37 8.38 6.91
CA GLY A 227 26.96 7.10 7.26
C GLY A 227 26.00 6.08 7.88
N ASP A 228 24.81 6.49 8.33
CA ASP A 228 23.82 5.56 8.88
C ASP A 228 23.38 4.54 7.80
N PRO A 229 23.44 3.23 8.07
CA PRO A 229 23.08 2.22 7.09
C PRO A 229 21.56 2.07 6.97
N VAL A 230 21.10 1.75 5.76
CA VAL A 230 19.68 1.53 5.47
C VAL A 230 19.52 0.47 4.37
N GLY A 231 18.46 -0.33 4.46
CA GLY A 231 17.97 -1.14 3.36
C GLY A 231 16.81 -0.44 2.67
N LEU A 232 16.78 -0.41 1.34
CA LEU A 232 15.62 0.08 0.60
C LEU A 232 15.01 -1.10 -0.16
N TRP A 233 13.86 -1.58 0.28
CA TRP A 233 13.15 -2.69 -0.36
C TRP A 233 12.12 -2.14 -1.36
N GLY A 234 12.32 -2.44 -2.64
CA GLY A 234 11.55 -1.86 -3.75
C GLY A 234 12.26 -2.04 -5.09
N PRO A 235 12.04 -1.10 -6.05
CA PRO A 235 10.99 -0.07 -6.07
C PRO A 235 9.58 -0.64 -6.30
N ARG A 236 8.56 0.16 -5.96
CA ARG A 236 7.14 -0.04 -6.26
C ARG A 236 6.53 1.24 -6.81
N GLU A 237 5.38 1.15 -7.46
CA GLU A 237 4.60 2.30 -7.96
C GLU A 237 3.11 2.00 -7.89
N ALA A 238 2.27 3.04 -7.89
CA ALA A 238 0.82 2.93 -7.92
C ALA A 238 0.16 3.88 -8.95
N PHE A 239 0.93 4.78 -9.55
CA PHE A 239 0.46 5.74 -10.54
C PHE A 239 0.48 5.13 -11.95
N GLU A 240 -0.66 4.61 -12.38
CA GLU A 240 -0.83 3.98 -13.70
C GLU A 240 -2.06 4.55 -14.44
N PRO A 241 -1.99 5.80 -14.94
CA PRO A 241 -3.12 6.41 -15.64
C PRO A 241 -3.40 5.71 -16.98
N PRO A 242 -4.67 5.48 -17.36
CA PRO A 242 -5.02 5.01 -18.69
C PRO A 242 -4.45 5.92 -19.79
N ALA A 243 -4.10 5.35 -20.95
CA ALA A 243 -3.41 6.06 -22.03
C ALA A 243 -4.17 7.27 -22.61
N ASP A 244 -5.49 7.33 -22.42
CA ASP A 244 -6.34 8.44 -22.88
C ASP A 244 -6.50 9.56 -21.85
N THR A 245 -5.88 9.44 -20.67
CA THR A 245 -5.93 10.43 -19.58
C THR A 245 -5.40 11.78 -20.06
N ASN A 246 -6.11 12.86 -19.72
CA ASN A 246 -5.66 14.24 -19.97
C ASN A 246 -5.95 15.22 -18.82
N GLU A 247 -6.51 14.71 -17.72
CA GLU A 247 -6.85 15.47 -16.53
C GLU A 247 -6.55 14.62 -15.29
N LEU A 248 -5.75 15.16 -14.38
CA LEU A 248 -5.38 14.53 -13.11
C LEU A 248 -6.07 15.24 -11.95
N VAL A 249 -6.52 14.44 -10.99
CA VAL A 249 -6.90 14.90 -9.67
C VAL A 249 -6.02 14.19 -8.67
N LEU A 250 -5.12 14.94 -8.02
CA LEU A 250 -4.16 14.45 -7.05
C LEU A 250 -4.62 14.88 -5.65
N VAL A 251 -4.80 13.92 -4.74
CA VAL A 251 -5.28 14.21 -3.38
C VAL A 251 -4.29 13.64 -2.37
N ALA A 252 -3.73 14.48 -1.51
CA ALA A 252 -2.77 14.01 -0.51
C ALA A 252 -2.77 14.87 0.76
N ASP A 253 -2.39 14.24 1.87
CA ASP A 253 -1.87 14.95 3.04
C ASP A 253 -0.33 15.10 2.92
N ASP A 254 0.31 15.70 3.93
CA ASP A 254 1.75 15.96 3.97
C ASP A 254 2.63 14.72 3.68
N THR A 255 2.16 13.51 3.99
CA THR A 255 2.89 12.26 3.71
C THR A 255 2.89 11.89 2.22
N GLY A 256 1.83 12.24 1.48
CA GLY A 256 1.68 11.94 0.05
C GLY A 256 2.17 13.06 -0.88
N LEU A 257 2.44 14.26 -0.36
CA LEU A 257 2.93 15.39 -1.16
C LEU A 257 4.23 15.15 -1.94
N PRO A 258 5.20 14.36 -1.46
CA PRO A 258 6.40 14.04 -2.25
C PRO A 258 6.05 13.35 -3.58
N ALA A 259 5.10 12.41 -3.57
CA ALA A 259 4.62 11.72 -4.77
C ALA A 259 3.78 12.65 -5.66
N VAL A 260 2.93 13.49 -5.08
CA VAL A 260 2.20 14.53 -5.83
C VAL A 260 3.17 15.43 -6.60
N ALA A 261 4.23 15.91 -5.94
CA ALA A 261 5.23 16.76 -6.58
C ALA A 261 5.90 16.04 -7.76
N ALA A 262 6.34 14.79 -7.56
CA ALA A 262 6.98 14.00 -8.61
C ALA A 262 6.03 13.68 -9.78
N ILE A 263 4.75 13.39 -9.51
CA ILE A 263 3.71 13.22 -10.55
C ILE A 263 3.51 14.52 -11.33
N VAL A 264 3.47 15.68 -10.67
CA VAL A 264 3.32 16.98 -11.35
C VAL A 264 4.53 17.30 -12.24
N GLU A 265 5.75 16.97 -11.79
CA GLU A 265 6.98 17.11 -12.56
C GLU A 265 6.97 16.23 -13.82
N TRP A 266 6.48 15.00 -13.69
CA TRP A 266 6.41 14.03 -14.79
C TRP A 266 5.26 14.31 -15.78
N ALA A 267 4.11 14.78 -15.29
CA ALA A 267 2.88 14.85 -16.07
C ALA A 267 3.04 15.70 -17.34
N PRO A 268 2.55 15.23 -18.51
CA PRO A 268 2.60 15.99 -19.76
C PRO A 268 2.05 17.42 -19.61
N THR A 269 2.70 18.38 -20.26
CA THR A 269 2.38 19.81 -20.10
C THR A 269 0.97 20.18 -20.57
N TYR A 270 0.37 19.38 -21.46
CA TYR A 270 -1.00 19.57 -21.94
C TYR A 270 -2.06 18.93 -21.03
N TRP A 271 -1.67 18.21 -19.97
CA TRP A 271 -2.62 17.71 -18.98
C TRP A 271 -3.02 18.83 -18.02
N ARG A 272 -4.31 18.86 -17.68
CA ARG A 272 -4.80 19.62 -16.53
C ARG A 272 -4.50 18.82 -15.26
N VAL A 273 -4.02 19.48 -14.22
CA VAL A 273 -3.72 18.84 -12.94
C VAL A 273 -4.37 19.67 -11.84
N HIS A 274 -5.24 19.05 -11.06
CA HIS A 274 -5.79 19.63 -9.85
C HIS A 274 -5.20 18.91 -8.66
N VAL A 275 -4.70 19.65 -7.70
CA VAL A 275 -4.11 19.12 -6.47
C VAL A 275 -4.94 19.60 -5.29
N VAL A 276 -5.38 18.67 -4.45
CA VAL A 276 -5.90 18.95 -3.11
C VAL A 276 -4.86 18.48 -2.11
N ALA A 277 -4.23 19.42 -1.42
CA ALA A 277 -3.09 19.18 -0.53
C ALA A 277 -3.44 19.60 0.89
N GLU A 278 -3.54 18.64 1.81
CA GLU A 278 -3.74 18.92 3.23
C GLU A 278 -2.40 19.01 3.98
N VAL A 279 -2.20 20.08 4.74
CA VAL A 279 -1.05 20.29 5.65
C VAL A 279 -1.53 20.99 6.91
N ASP A 280 -0.73 21.10 7.98
CA ASP A 280 -1.21 21.78 9.19
C ASP A 280 -1.40 23.28 8.95
N SER A 281 -0.39 23.92 8.36
CA SER A 281 -0.35 25.37 8.19
C SER A 281 0.39 25.78 6.90
N PRO A 282 0.32 27.05 6.48
CA PRO A 282 1.10 27.55 5.35
C PRO A 282 2.62 27.30 5.45
N ALA A 283 3.17 27.16 6.66
CA ALA A 283 4.59 26.90 6.89
C ALA A 283 5.00 25.45 6.56
N GLU A 284 4.03 24.55 6.40
CA GLU A 284 4.25 23.13 6.05
C GLU A 284 3.96 22.84 4.58
N GLN A 285 3.70 23.88 3.77
CA GLN A 285 3.49 23.68 2.34
C GLN A 285 4.77 23.21 1.67
N GLN A 286 4.75 21.97 1.20
CA GLN A 286 5.82 21.41 0.38
C GLN A 286 5.81 22.06 -1.01
N PRO A 287 6.98 22.26 -1.64
CA PRO A 287 7.04 22.82 -2.99
C PRO A 287 6.43 21.85 -4.01
N ILE A 288 5.37 22.31 -4.68
CA ILE A 288 4.76 21.63 -5.82
C ILE A 288 5.10 22.45 -7.09
N PRO A 289 5.57 21.83 -8.18
CA PRO A 289 5.93 22.55 -9.39
C PRO A 289 4.76 23.36 -9.94
N HIS A 290 5.02 24.63 -10.21
CA HIS A 290 4.04 25.52 -10.82
C HIS A 290 4.20 25.52 -12.34
N ARG A 291 3.10 25.25 -13.07
CA ARG A 291 3.01 25.46 -14.52
C ARG A 291 1.56 25.68 -14.94
N ASP A 292 1.36 26.21 -16.15
CA ASP A 292 0.03 26.33 -16.75
C ASP A 292 -0.70 24.98 -16.73
N GLY A 293 -1.97 25.01 -16.36
CA GLY A 293 -2.80 23.81 -16.22
C GLY A 293 -2.71 23.10 -14.86
N VAL A 294 -1.77 23.50 -13.97
CA VAL A 294 -1.70 22.99 -12.59
C VAL A 294 -2.41 23.95 -11.64
N LYS A 295 -3.37 23.46 -10.88
CA LYS A 295 -4.08 24.20 -9.83
C LYS A 295 -3.92 23.48 -8.50
N VAL A 296 -3.34 24.17 -7.52
CA VAL A 296 -3.16 23.63 -6.17
C VAL A 296 -4.14 24.30 -5.22
N GLN A 297 -4.94 23.51 -4.53
CA GLN A 297 -5.80 23.92 -3.44
C GLN A 297 -5.25 23.36 -2.13
N TRP A 298 -4.76 24.27 -1.29
CA TRP A 298 -4.27 23.93 0.05
C TRP A 298 -5.42 23.87 1.05
N VAL A 299 -5.45 22.80 1.83
CA VAL A 299 -6.36 22.59 2.96
C VAL A 299 -5.54 22.62 4.23
N HIS A 300 -5.82 23.58 5.12
CA HIS A 300 -5.05 23.74 6.37
C HIS A 300 -5.79 23.13 7.55
N ARG A 301 -5.13 22.26 8.32
CA ARG A 301 -5.71 21.71 9.55
C ARG A 301 -5.84 22.77 10.64
N ASN A 302 -4.94 23.76 10.67
CA ASN A 302 -4.86 24.84 11.66
C ASN A 302 -4.81 24.33 13.10
N GLY A 303 -3.91 23.38 13.38
CA GLY A 303 -3.71 22.77 14.70
C GLY A 303 -4.70 21.66 15.05
N ARG A 304 -5.63 21.30 14.14
CA ARG A 304 -6.41 20.06 14.29
C ARG A 304 -5.49 18.88 14.03
N ALA A 305 -5.66 17.79 14.79
CA ALA A 305 -4.91 16.56 14.60
C ALA A 305 -5.08 16.03 13.16
N ALA A 306 -4.00 15.51 12.58
CA ALA A 306 -4.05 14.91 11.25
C ALA A 306 -4.96 13.68 11.24
N GLY A 307 -5.62 13.41 10.11
CA GLY A 307 -6.38 12.18 9.90
C GLY A 307 -7.72 12.05 10.66
N VAL A 308 -8.12 13.06 11.45
CA VAL A 308 -9.36 12.99 12.26
C VAL A 308 -10.63 13.37 11.49
N ASP A 309 -10.51 14.21 10.47
CA ASP A 309 -11.64 14.75 9.71
C ASP A 309 -11.25 15.04 8.27
N ALA A 310 -11.71 14.17 7.36
CA ALA A 310 -11.47 14.30 5.92
C ALA A 310 -12.44 15.27 5.22
N THR A 311 -13.42 15.85 5.92
CA THR A 311 -14.46 16.69 5.32
C THR A 311 -13.89 17.87 4.53
N PRO A 312 -12.92 18.65 5.06
CA PRO A 312 -12.36 19.79 4.32
C PRO A 312 -11.63 19.38 3.03
N MET A 313 -10.94 18.24 3.05
CA MET A 313 -10.31 17.66 1.86
C MET A 313 -11.37 17.24 0.83
N LEU A 314 -12.46 16.61 1.25
CA LEU A 314 -13.56 16.22 0.36
C LEU A 314 -14.31 17.43 -0.20
N ASP A 315 -14.53 18.48 0.59
CA ASP A 315 -15.18 19.70 0.13
C ASP A 315 -14.32 20.43 -0.90
N ALA A 316 -13.00 20.46 -0.68
CA ALA A 316 -12.04 20.96 -1.67
C ALA A 316 -12.10 20.15 -2.97
N LEU A 317 -12.07 18.82 -2.87
CA LEU A 317 -12.18 17.90 -4.00
C LEU A 317 -13.49 18.07 -4.78
N ARG A 318 -14.63 18.26 -4.08
CA ARG A 318 -15.95 18.53 -4.69
C ARG A 318 -16.03 19.87 -5.41
N SER A 319 -15.18 20.83 -5.05
CA SER A 319 -15.17 22.14 -5.70
C SER A 319 -14.45 22.15 -7.06
N ILE A 320 -13.75 21.06 -7.40
CA ILE A 320 -13.05 20.93 -8.68
C ILE A 320 -14.06 20.77 -9.81
N ALA A 321 -14.05 21.72 -10.74
CA ALA A 321 -14.80 21.63 -11.98
C ALA A 321 -14.07 20.73 -12.99
N LEU A 322 -14.38 19.44 -12.97
CA LEU A 322 -13.90 18.48 -13.96
C LEU A 322 -14.50 18.77 -15.33
N THR A 323 -13.71 18.61 -16.38
CA THR A 323 -14.09 19.08 -17.72
C THR A 323 -14.33 17.96 -18.73
N ASN A 324 -14.04 16.71 -18.36
CA ASN A 324 -14.34 15.51 -19.15
C ASN A 324 -14.33 14.24 -18.25
N ASP A 325 -14.50 13.07 -18.87
CA ASP A 325 -14.52 11.74 -18.27
C ASP A 325 -13.17 10.99 -18.34
N ARG A 326 -12.14 11.59 -18.94
CA ARG A 326 -10.76 11.09 -19.04
C ARG A 326 -9.90 11.53 -17.86
N VAL A 327 -10.53 11.57 -16.69
CA VAL A 327 -9.94 11.96 -15.42
C VAL A 327 -9.28 10.74 -14.80
N TYR A 328 -8.08 10.93 -14.25
CA TYR A 328 -7.44 9.96 -13.37
C TYR A 328 -7.32 10.55 -11.97
N VAL A 329 -7.87 9.86 -10.99
CA VAL A 329 -7.77 10.24 -9.58
C VAL A 329 -6.66 9.41 -8.95
N TRP A 330 -5.63 10.11 -8.47
CA TRP A 330 -4.56 9.51 -7.66
C TRP A 330 -4.53 10.15 -6.28
N GLY A 331 -4.19 9.39 -5.25
CA GLY A 331 -4.01 9.98 -3.93
C GLY A 331 -3.31 9.08 -2.94
N ALA A 332 -2.69 9.73 -1.96
CA ALA A 332 -1.96 9.08 -0.89
C ALA A 332 -2.08 9.87 0.41
N GLY A 333 -2.34 9.16 1.51
CA GLY A 333 -2.45 9.79 2.82
C GLY A 333 -3.18 8.88 3.80
N GLU A 334 -3.89 9.46 4.75
CA GLU A 334 -4.61 8.71 5.78
C GLU A 334 -5.70 7.77 5.20
N SER A 335 -5.77 6.55 5.73
CA SER A 335 -6.63 5.46 5.25
C SER A 335 -8.12 5.80 5.10
N ARG A 336 -8.74 6.44 6.11
CA ARG A 336 -10.17 6.82 6.07
C ARG A 336 -10.40 7.98 5.10
N ALA A 337 -9.49 8.94 5.05
CA ALA A 337 -9.54 10.01 4.04
C ALA A 337 -9.49 9.42 2.62
N MET A 338 -8.55 8.51 2.34
CA MET A 338 -8.46 7.83 1.05
C MET A 338 -9.69 6.96 0.75
N THR A 339 -10.28 6.32 1.76
CA THR A 339 -11.55 5.59 1.61
C THR A 339 -12.72 6.51 1.23
N ALA A 340 -12.79 7.69 1.83
CA ALA A 340 -13.82 8.66 1.52
C ALA A 340 -13.62 9.26 0.12
N VAL A 341 -12.38 9.56 -0.28
CA VAL A 341 -12.02 9.97 -1.65
C VAL A 341 -12.40 8.88 -2.66
N ARG A 342 -12.13 7.61 -2.35
CA ARG A 342 -12.52 6.47 -3.20
C ARG A 342 -14.02 6.40 -3.38
N THR A 343 -14.77 6.59 -2.29
CA THR A 343 -16.24 6.57 -2.30
C THR A 343 -16.77 7.68 -3.19
N TYR A 344 -16.27 8.91 -3.04
CA TYR A 344 -16.61 10.04 -3.90
C TYR A 344 -16.29 9.74 -5.38
N ALA A 345 -15.06 9.33 -5.70
CA ALA A 345 -14.64 9.09 -7.07
C ALA A 345 -15.41 7.93 -7.76
N ARG A 346 -15.66 6.83 -7.05
CA ARG A 346 -16.33 5.65 -7.62
C ARG A 346 -17.85 5.76 -7.63
N ARG A 347 -18.46 6.35 -6.60
CA ARG A 347 -19.93 6.38 -6.44
C ARG A 347 -20.56 7.69 -6.88
N GLU A 348 -19.94 8.83 -6.58
CA GLU A 348 -20.49 10.15 -6.94
C GLU A 348 -20.04 10.57 -8.34
N LEU A 349 -18.75 10.41 -8.68
CA LEU A 349 -18.24 10.71 -10.03
C LEU A 349 -18.42 9.55 -11.03
N GLY A 350 -18.74 8.35 -10.54
CA GLY A 350 -18.97 7.18 -11.40
C GLY A 350 -17.72 6.70 -12.15
N LEU A 351 -16.51 7.03 -11.69
CA LEU A 351 -15.29 6.63 -12.36
C LEU A 351 -15.11 5.10 -12.27
N PRO A 352 -14.59 4.45 -13.32
CA PRO A 352 -14.23 3.04 -13.29
C PRO A 352 -12.98 2.80 -12.41
N ARG A 353 -12.69 1.53 -12.07
CA ARG A 353 -11.61 1.18 -11.11
C ARG A 353 -10.25 1.65 -11.60
N GLU A 354 -10.01 1.51 -12.89
CA GLU A 354 -8.77 1.79 -13.59
C GLU A 354 -8.46 3.30 -13.65
N ARG A 355 -9.43 4.15 -13.25
CA ARG A 355 -9.27 5.60 -13.16
C ARG A 355 -9.08 6.12 -11.74
N VAL A 356 -8.98 5.23 -10.74
CA VAL A 356 -8.86 5.61 -9.33
C VAL A 356 -7.80 4.75 -8.63
N SER A 357 -6.65 5.34 -8.33
CA SER A 357 -5.58 4.74 -7.52
C SER A 357 -5.40 5.52 -6.23
N LEU A 358 -5.67 4.90 -5.09
CA LEU A 358 -5.62 5.56 -3.79
C LEU A 358 -4.90 4.64 -2.82
N VAL A 359 -3.82 5.15 -2.21
CA VAL A 359 -2.91 4.39 -1.36
C VAL A 359 -3.02 4.92 0.07
N ALA A 360 -3.34 4.03 1.02
CA ALA A 360 -3.34 4.38 2.44
C ALA A 360 -1.89 4.37 2.94
N TYR A 361 -1.28 5.54 3.12
CA TYR A 361 0.11 5.66 3.59
C TYR A 361 0.24 5.48 5.09
N TRP A 362 -0.80 5.86 5.83
CA TRP A 362 -0.83 5.75 7.28
C TRP A 362 -2.27 5.70 7.79
N ARG A 363 -2.42 5.46 9.10
CA ARG A 363 -3.72 5.37 9.76
C ARG A 363 -3.65 6.02 11.14
N HIS A 364 -4.65 6.81 11.48
CA HIS A 364 -4.71 7.48 12.78
C HIS A 364 -5.10 6.50 13.91
N ALA A 365 -4.39 6.50 15.04
CA ALA A 365 -4.51 5.50 16.11
C ALA A 365 -5.88 5.38 16.80
N THR A 366 -6.70 6.45 16.83
CA THR A 366 -8.07 6.40 17.38
C THR A 366 -9.12 5.87 16.39
N SER A 367 -8.70 5.43 15.21
CA SER A 367 -9.54 4.61 14.36
C SER A 367 -9.42 3.16 14.85
N THR A 368 -10.49 2.56 15.34
CA THR A 368 -10.52 1.11 15.55
C THR A 368 -10.74 0.44 14.19
N LEU A 369 -9.80 -0.43 13.82
CA LEU A 369 -9.82 -1.57 12.89
C LEU A 369 -8.33 -1.95 12.72
N ASP A 370 -7.84 -2.80 13.61
CA ASP A 370 -6.42 -3.18 13.73
C ASP A 370 -5.88 -3.83 12.46
N ASP A 371 -4.56 -3.70 12.31
CA ASP A 371 -3.58 -4.35 11.42
C ASP A 371 -3.95 -4.74 9.97
N ASP A 372 -2.96 -4.49 9.10
CA ASP A 372 -2.75 -5.02 7.75
C ASP A 372 -3.38 -4.28 6.54
N LEU A 373 -2.50 -3.59 5.80
CA LEU A 373 -2.51 -3.57 4.33
C LEU A 373 -1.08 -3.80 3.83
N ASP A 374 -0.88 -5.02 3.30
CA ASP A 374 0.10 -5.54 2.32
C ASP A 374 1.33 -4.71 1.88
#